data_AF-A0A3B8U9B1-F1
#
_entry.id   AF-A0A3B8U9B1-F1
#
_cell.length_a   1.000
_cell.length_b   1.000
_cell.length_c   1.000
_cell.angle_alpha   90.00
_cell.angle_beta   90.00
_cell.angle_gamma   90.00
#
_symmetry.space_group_name_H-M   'P 1'
#
loop_
_entity.id
_entity.type
_entity.pdbx_description
1 polymer ?
#
loop_
_entity_poly.entity_id
_entity_poly.type
_entity_poly.pdbx_seq_one_letter_code
_entity_poly.pdbx_strand_id
1 'polypeptide(L)'
;MKLLYWCLLGSCIAGYAQQPSFSAPSRAASSLDTQDRKVMQRSSPRTVDRMDRGDPLTLNDVIKLSQSGINDDHIIQYMQSTKSSYHLSQTQIRRLQDAGVSQRVIDFMINSDQF
;
A
#
# COMPACT_ATOMS: atom_id res chain seq x y z
N MET A 1 50.63 26.57 24.04
CA MET A 1 51.51 25.53 23.43
C MET A 1 51.69 24.39 24.43
N LYS A 2 51.62 23.13 23.96
CA LYS A 2 51.68 21.80 24.65
C LYS A 2 50.34 21.31 25.26
N LEU A 3 49.46 20.64 24.51
CA LEU A 3 49.45 19.26 23.98
C LEU A 3 49.09 18.17 25.02
N LEU A 4 47.91 17.57 24.80
CA LEU A 4 47.56 16.13 24.81
C LEU A 4 47.92 15.26 26.02
N TYR A 5 46.89 14.60 26.61
CA TYR A 5 46.88 13.15 26.89
C TYR A 5 45.44 12.71 27.27
N TRP A 6 44.68 12.16 26.31
CA TRP A 6 44.30 10.73 26.24
C TRP A 6 43.26 10.27 27.29
N CYS A 7 41.99 10.31 26.87
CA CYS A 7 40.87 9.54 27.41
C CYS A 7 41.09 8.04 27.15
N LEU A 8 41.21 7.24 28.20
CA LEU A 8 41.14 5.77 28.13
C LEU A 8 40.70 5.22 29.49
N LEU A 9 39.80 4.22 29.45
CA LEU A 9 39.01 3.58 30.53
C LEU A 9 37.59 4.17 30.63
N GLY A 10 36.58 3.71 29.91
CA GLY A 10 36.32 2.34 29.46
C GLY A 10 35.30 1.65 30.38
N SER A 11 34.06 2.16 30.43
CA SER A 11 32.86 1.43 30.87
C SER A 11 31.62 2.33 30.73
N CYS A 12 30.84 2.10 29.67
CA CYS A 12 29.43 2.49 29.55
C CYS A 12 28.81 1.64 28.43
N ILE A 13 28.59 0.34 28.65
CA ILE A 13 27.66 -0.42 27.79
C ILE A 13 26.23 -0.02 28.16
N ALA A 14 25.83 1.16 27.71
CA ALA A 14 24.48 1.66 27.81
C ALA A 14 23.64 1.03 26.69
N GLY A 15 22.72 0.15 27.09
CA GLY A 15 21.46 -0.09 26.38
C GLY A 15 21.56 -0.86 25.07
N TYR A 16 21.23 -2.15 25.13
CA TYR A 16 20.53 -2.80 24.04
C TYR A 16 19.16 -2.14 23.91
N ALA A 17 19.10 -1.03 23.16
CA ALA A 17 17.85 -0.43 22.75
C ALA A 17 17.22 -1.35 21.69
N GLN A 18 16.34 -2.23 22.17
CA GLN A 18 15.34 -2.93 21.38
C GLN A 18 14.49 -1.91 20.62
N GLN A 19 14.73 -1.82 19.31
CA GLN A 19 13.86 -1.45 18.17
C GLN A 19 12.98 -0.18 18.27
N PRO A 20 12.89 0.56 17.16
CA PRO A 20 11.68 0.40 16.37
C PRO A 20 12.01 -0.12 14.98
N SER A 21 11.38 -1.23 14.60
CA SER A 21 11.10 -1.52 13.21
C SER A 21 10.23 -0.39 12.67
N PHE A 22 10.86 0.69 12.22
CA PHE A 22 10.25 1.63 11.31
C PHE A 22 10.08 0.88 10.01
N SER A 23 8.94 0.20 9.87
CA SER A 23 8.37 -0.12 8.57
C SER A 23 8.32 1.20 7.83
N ALA A 24 9.28 1.45 6.94
CA ALA A 24 9.21 2.59 6.05
C ALA A 24 7.82 2.55 5.41
N PRO A 25 7.04 3.65 5.43
CA PRO A 25 5.76 3.66 4.74
C PRO A 25 6.07 3.26 3.30
N SER A 26 5.50 2.14 2.89
CA SER A 26 5.64 1.60 1.56
C SER A 26 5.36 2.74 0.59
N ARG A 27 6.23 2.96 -0.41
CA ARG A 27 6.18 4.09 -1.36
C ARG A 27 4.85 4.19 -2.13
N ALA A 28 3.94 3.23 -1.95
CA ALA A 28 2.55 3.27 -2.38
C ALA A 28 1.70 4.30 -1.60
N ALA A 29 2.03 4.59 -0.34
CA ALA A 29 1.28 5.52 0.52
C ALA A 29 1.38 6.99 0.08
N SER A 30 2.42 7.36 -0.67
CA SER A 30 2.69 8.76 -1.08
C SER A 30 1.97 9.23 -2.35
N SER A 31 1.30 8.34 -3.09
CA SER A 31 0.50 8.74 -4.26
C SER A 31 -1.00 8.88 -3.97
N LEU A 32 -1.47 8.37 -2.83
CA LEU A 32 -2.82 8.64 -2.34
C LEU A 32 -2.86 10.00 -1.65
N ASP A 33 -3.64 10.93 -2.20
CA ASP A 33 -3.89 12.21 -1.56
C ASP A 33 -4.53 12.01 -0.17
N THR A 34 -4.31 12.98 0.71
CA THR A 34 -4.88 12.94 2.08
C THR A 34 -6.41 12.87 2.05
N GLN A 35 -7.03 13.45 1.02
CA GLN A 35 -8.48 13.42 0.84
C GLN A 35 -8.97 12.02 0.48
N ASP A 36 -8.35 11.37 -0.50
CA ASP A 36 -8.67 10.00 -0.91
C ASP A 36 -8.52 9.02 0.25
N ARG A 37 -7.45 9.17 1.04
CA ARG A 37 -7.24 8.38 2.25
C ARG A 37 -8.37 8.54 3.25
N LYS A 38 -8.91 9.74 3.46
CA LYS A 38 -10.04 9.98 4.38
C LYS A 38 -11.33 9.34 3.89
N VAL A 39 -11.60 9.41 2.59
CA VAL A 39 -12.78 8.75 2.00
C VAL A 39 -12.68 7.24 2.18
N MET A 40 -11.51 6.66 1.90
CA MET A 40 -11.26 5.23 2.08
C MET A 40 -11.26 4.80 3.53
N GLN A 41 -10.75 5.61 4.45
CA GLN A 41 -10.77 5.27 5.87
C GLN A 41 -12.20 5.27 6.42
N ARG A 42 -13.09 6.06 5.84
CA ARG A 42 -14.52 6.04 6.17
C ARG A 42 -15.25 4.86 5.52
N SER A 43 -14.96 4.55 4.25
CA SER A 43 -15.67 3.50 3.51
C SER A 43 -15.12 2.10 3.78
N SER A 44 -13.82 1.95 3.96
CA SER A 44 -13.12 0.69 4.19
C SER A 44 -11.75 0.85 4.87
N PRO A 45 -11.72 0.91 6.22
CA PRO A 45 -10.48 1.00 7.00
C PRO A 45 -9.49 -0.12 6.67
N ARG A 46 -10.01 -1.35 6.49
CA ARG A 46 -9.19 -2.53 6.18
C ARG A 46 -8.45 -2.43 4.85
N THR A 47 -9.01 -1.70 3.89
CA THR A 47 -8.36 -1.51 2.59
C THR A 47 -7.19 -0.54 2.73
N VAL A 48 -7.35 0.53 3.53
CA VAL A 48 -6.26 1.46 3.85
C VAL A 48 -5.13 0.76 4.60
N ASP A 49 -5.45 -0.08 5.59
CA ASP A 49 -4.44 -0.84 6.32
C ASP A 49 -3.63 -1.77 5.41
N ARG A 50 -4.30 -2.46 4.47
CA ARG A 50 -3.63 -3.26 3.45
C ARG A 50 -2.72 -2.41 2.59
N MET A 51 -3.19 -1.24 2.17
CA MET A 51 -2.41 -0.33 1.33
C MET A 51 -1.18 0.22 2.03
N ASP A 52 -1.29 0.49 3.34
CA ASP A 52 -0.17 0.93 4.17
C ASP A 52 0.87 -0.17 4.35
N ARG A 53 0.41 -1.42 4.55
CA ARG A 53 1.25 -2.62 4.63
C ARG A 53 1.84 -3.05 3.29
N GLY A 54 1.38 -2.51 2.16
CA GLY A 54 1.77 -2.96 0.82
C GLY A 54 1.19 -4.32 0.45
N ASP A 55 0.09 -4.73 1.11
CA ASP A 55 -0.62 -5.97 0.80
C ASP A 55 -1.34 -5.87 -0.56
N PRO A 56 -1.53 -7.02 -1.25
CA PRO A 56 -2.43 -7.11 -2.40
C PRO A 56 -3.82 -6.56 -2.06
N LEU A 57 -4.39 -5.77 -2.96
CA LEU A 57 -5.83 -5.48 -2.90
C LEU A 57 -6.59 -6.77 -3.22
N THR A 58 -7.75 -6.96 -2.59
CA THR A 58 -8.66 -8.05 -2.99
C THR A 58 -9.70 -7.53 -3.97
N LEU A 59 -10.38 -8.45 -4.67
CA LEU A 59 -11.49 -8.09 -5.57
C LEU A 59 -12.53 -7.19 -4.89
N ASN A 60 -12.84 -7.49 -3.63
CA ASN A 60 -13.80 -6.72 -2.83
C ASN A 60 -13.27 -5.33 -2.47
N ASP A 61 -11.95 -5.21 -2.25
CA ASP A 61 -11.32 -3.92 -2.00
C ASP A 61 -11.40 -3.05 -3.27
N VAL A 62 -11.11 -3.59 -4.45
CA VAL A 62 -11.22 -2.86 -5.73
C VAL A 62 -12.64 -2.33 -5.95
N ILE A 63 -13.66 -3.15 -5.71
CA ILE A 63 -15.07 -2.73 -5.78
C ILE A 63 -15.33 -1.55 -4.85
N LYS A 64 -14.89 -1.64 -3.59
CA LYS A 64 -15.08 -0.59 -2.59
C LYS A 64 -14.33 0.68 -2.94
N LEU A 65 -13.14 0.58 -3.51
CA LEU A 65 -12.35 1.73 -3.96
C LEU A 65 -13.07 2.47 -5.09
N SER A 66 -13.57 1.73 -6.08
CA SER A 66 -14.35 2.30 -7.17
C SER A 66 -15.65 2.94 -6.67
N GLN A 67 -16.37 2.28 -5.76
CA GLN A 67 -17.59 2.82 -5.15
C GLN A 67 -17.33 4.03 -4.25
N SER A 68 -16.13 4.13 -3.69
CA SER A 68 -15.70 5.30 -2.90
C SER A 68 -15.36 6.51 -3.77
N GLY A 69 -15.36 6.37 -5.10
CA GLY A 69 -15.01 7.44 -6.03
C GLY A 69 -13.50 7.69 -6.14
N ILE A 70 -12.68 6.71 -5.76
CA ILE A 70 -11.23 6.78 -5.97
C ILE A 70 -10.94 6.67 -7.46
N ASN A 71 -10.05 7.51 -7.96
CA ASN A 71 -9.67 7.50 -9.37
C ASN A 71 -9.03 6.17 -9.76
N ASP A 72 -9.50 5.62 -10.88
CA ASP A 72 -8.98 4.42 -11.55
C ASP A 72 -7.45 4.40 -11.59
N ASP A 73 -6.82 5.53 -11.93
CA ASP A 73 -5.37 5.65 -12.11
C ASP A 73 -4.60 5.37 -10.81
N HIS A 74 -5.12 5.80 -9.65
CA HIS A 74 -4.50 5.52 -8.35
C HIS A 74 -4.63 4.03 -7.99
N ILE A 75 -5.78 3.42 -8.28
CA ILE A 75 -6.00 1.99 -8.07
C ILE A 75 -5.02 1.19 -8.93
N ILE A 76 -4.92 1.52 -10.21
CA ILE A 76 -4.01 0.86 -11.16
C ILE A 76 -2.54 1.02 -10.73
N GLN A 77 -2.11 2.24 -10.36
CA GLN A 77 -0.74 2.46 -9.86
C GLN A 77 -0.43 1.63 -8.62
N TYR A 78 -1.38 1.55 -7.68
CA TYR A 78 -1.19 0.74 -6.49
C TYR A 78 -1.02 -0.75 -6.85
N MET A 79 -1.88 -1.27 -7.74
CA MET A 79 -1.80 -2.67 -8.19
C MET A 79 -0.51 -2.97 -8.96
N GLN A 80 0.01 -2.02 -9.74
CA GLN A 80 1.34 -2.10 -10.36
C GLN A 80 2.45 -2.18 -9.32
N SER A 81 2.35 -1.39 -8.25
CA SER A 81 3.35 -1.35 -7.18
C SER A 81 3.38 -2.65 -6.38
N THR A 82 2.23 -3.30 -6.16
CA THR A 82 2.16 -4.56 -5.39
C THR A 82 2.36 -5.82 -6.22
N LYS A 83 2.38 -5.71 -7.57
CA LYS A 83 2.55 -6.83 -8.51
C LYS A 83 1.74 -8.06 -8.12
N SER A 84 0.47 -7.87 -7.82
CA SER A 84 -0.40 -8.95 -7.37
C SER A 84 -1.09 -9.60 -8.56
N SER A 85 -1.04 -10.93 -8.65
CA SER A 85 -1.77 -11.70 -9.67
C SER A 85 -3.23 -11.87 -9.24
N TYR A 86 -4.15 -11.59 -10.16
CA TYR A 86 -5.58 -11.68 -9.93
C TYR A 86 -6.19 -12.74 -10.84
N HIS A 87 -6.56 -13.90 -10.28
CA HIS A 87 -7.33 -14.89 -11.02
C HIS A 87 -8.79 -14.47 -11.10
N LEU A 88 -9.14 -13.78 -12.19
CA LEU A 88 -10.50 -13.35 -12.48
C LEU A 88 -11.24 -14.38 -13.33
N SER A 89 -12.32 -14.93 -12.77
CA SER A 89 -13.33 -15.67 -13.54
C SER A 89 -14.29 -14.70 -14.27
N GLN A 90 -14.93 -15.15 -15.34
CA GLN A 90 -15.96 -14.36 -16.04
C GLN A 90 -17.08 -13.85 -15.11
N THR A 91 -17.44 -14.62 -14.08
CA THR A 91 -18.45 -14.21 -13.10
C THR A 91 -17.95 -13.05 -12.23
N GLN A 92 -16.66 -13.03 -11.88
CA GLN A 92 -16.05 -11.93 -11.13
C GLN A 92 -15.90 -10.68 -11.99
N ILE A 93 -15.55 -10.82 -13.27
CA ILE A 93 -15.50 -9.70 -14.23
C ILE A 93 -16.87 -9.03 -14.33
N ARG A 94 -17.95 -9.81 -14.51
CA ARG A 94 -19.31 -9.26 -14.52
C ARG A 94 -19.69 -8.59 -13.21
N ARG A 95 -19.32 -9.16 -12.06
CA ARG A 95 -19.53 -8.52 -10.75
C ARG A 95 -18.81 -7.18 -10.62
N LEU A 96 -17.60 -7.05 -11.16
CA LEU A 96 -16.86 -5.78 -11.16
C LEU A 96 -17.58 -4.74 -12.02
N GLN A 97 -18.05 -5.14 -13.21
CA GLN A 97 -18.83 -4.28 -14.10
C GLN A 97 -20.15 -3.82 -13.46
N ASP A 98 -20.93 -4.74 -12.89
CA ASP A 98 -22.18 -4.45 -12.19
C ASP A 98 -21.98 -3.56 -10.96
N ALA A 99 -20.82 -3.68 -10.29
CA ALA A 99 -20.48 -2.85 -9.14
C ALA A 99 -20.04 -1.42 -9.51
N GLY A 100 -19.94 -1.11 -10.81
CA GLY A 100 -19.51 0.19 -11.31
C GLY A 100 -17.98 0.37 -11.37
N VAL A 101 -17.23 -0.73 -11.45
CA VAL A 101 -15.77 -0.66 -11.62
C VAL A 101 -15.43 -0.28 -13.06
N SER A 102 -14.58 0.74 -13.21
CA SER A 102 -14.11 1.21 -14.52
C SER A 102 -13.44 0.09 -15.32
N GLN A 103 -13.76 0.01 -16.61
CA GLN A 103 -13.18 -0.98 -17.54
C GLN A 103 -11.65 -0.96 -17.53
N ARG A 104 -11.02 0.22 -17.40
CA ARG A 104 -9.56 0.36 -17.29
C ARG A 104 -8.96 -0.45 -16.13
N VAL A 105 -9.63 -0.49 -14.99
CA VAL A 105 -9.18 -1.26 -13.81
C VAL A 105 -9.37 -2.75 -14.06
N ILE A 106 -10.51 -3.13 -14.65
CA ILE A 106 -10.82 -4.53 -14.99
C ILE A 106 -9.81 -5.07 -16.01
N ASP A 107 -9.55 -4.33 -17.09
CA ASP A 107 -8.55 -4.68 -18.10
C ASP A 107 -7.16 -4.80 -17.47
N PHE A 108 -6.80 -3.88 -16.58
CA PHE A 108 -5.53 -3.97 -15.85
C PHE A 108 -5.45 -5.27 -15.04
N MET A 109 -6.49 -5.62 -14.29
CA MET A 109 -6.54 -6.87 -13.50
C MET A 109 -6.38 -8.12 -14.37
N ILE A 110 -7.03 -8.16 -15.53
CA ILE A 110 -6.94 -9.27 -16.49
C ILE A 110 -5.52 -9.36 -17.07
N ASN A 111 -4.92 -8.23 -17.43
CA ASN A 111 -3.56 -8.20 -17.98
C ASN A 111 -2.50 -8.53 -16.93
N SER A 112 -2.72 -8.19 -15.65
CA SER A 112 -1.77 -8.51 -14.57
C SER A 112 -1.67 -9.99 -14.19
N ASP A 113 -2.56 -10.85 -14.68
CA ASP A 113 -2.42 -12.32 -14.61
C ASP A 113 -1.40 -12.85 -15.64
N GLN A 114 -1.10 -12.08 -16.69
CA GLN A 114 -0.28 -12.51 -17.84
C GLN A 114 1.23 -12.21 -17.67
N PHE A 115 1.65 -11.58 -16.57
CA PHE A 115 3.04 -11.18 -16.30
C PHE A 115 3.59 -11.82 -15.04
#